data_AF-A0A7V2DG00-F1
#
_entry.id   AF-A0A7V2DG00-F1
#
_cell.length_a   1.000
_cell.length_b   1.000
_cell.length_c   1.000
_cell.angle_alpha   90.00
_cell.angle_beta   90.00
_cell.angle_gamma   90.00
#
_symmetry.space_group_name_H-M   'P 1'
#
loop_
_entity.id
_entity.type
_entity.pdbx_description
1 polymer ?
#
loop_
_entity_poly.entity_id
_entity_poly.type
_entity_poly.pdbx_seq_one_letter_code
_entity_poly.pdbx_strand_id
1 'polypeptide(L)'
;MNHEDAVTRLNNQIDHIDTLESKTPYSHEFAKWHGDTENLIDEIFDDETRYIDDFKAIYFTPLFLSCTTDESAFREAYRGGLEEARNFLLFLVEELE
;
A
#
# COMPACT_ATOMS: atom_id res chain seq x y z
N MET A 1 12.39 12.32 11.26
CA MET A 1 12.19 11.04 11.97
C MET A 1 13.55 10.42 12.31
N ASN A 2 13.65 9.47 13.24
CA ASN A 2 14.86 8.62 13.34
C ASN A 2 14.58 7.27 12.66
N HIS A 3 15.64 6.50 12.32
CA HIS A 3 15.46 5.25 11.55
C HIS A 3 14.65 4.20 12.30
N GLU A 4 14.84 4.04 13.62
CA GLU A 4 14.08 3.06 14.42
C GLU A 4 12.58 3.36 14.45
N ASP A 5 12.19 4.63 14.54
CA ASP A 5 10.80 5.09 14.49
C ASP A 5 10.21 4.89 13.10
N ALA A 6 10.97 5.18 12.04
CA ALA A 6 10.54 4.98 10.65
C ALA A 6 10.25 3.49 10.36
N VAL A 7 11.19 2.61 10.71
CA VAL A 7 11.02 1.15 10.59
C VAL A 7 9.81 0.66 11.38
N THR A 8 9.62 1.14 12.61
CA THR A 8 8.46 0.78 13.43
C THR A 8 7.15 1.21 12.79
N ARG A 9 7.08 2.44 12.26
CA ARG A 9 5.86 2.97 11.62
C ARG A 9 5.53 2.25 10.31
N LEU A 10 6.54 1.88 9.50
CA LEU A 10 6.33 1.09 8.29
C LEU A 10 5.83 -0.32 8.61
N ASN A 11 6.42 -0.99 9.61
CA ASN A 11 5.94 -2.30 10.07
C ASN A 11 4.48 -2.25 10.55
N ASN A 12 4.07 -1.17 11.24
CA ASN A 12 2.66 -1.00 11.61
C ASN A 12 1.73 -0.90 10.39
N GLN A 13 2.17 -0.25 9.29
CA GLN A 13 1.37 -0.22 8.05
C GLN A 13 1.30 -1.58 7.38
N ILE A 14 2.39 -2.36 7.41
CA ILE A 14 2.44 -3.75 6.93
C ILE A 14 1.47 -4.64 7.70
N ASP A 15 1.46 -4.56 9.03
CA ASP A 15 0.54 -5.35 9.87
C ASP A 15 -0.93 -4.96 9.63
N HIS A 16 -1.19 -3.68 9.36
CA HIS A 16 -2.54 -3.19 9.12
C HIS A 16 -3.17 -3.79 7.84
N ILE A 17 -2.36 -4.20 6.86
CA ILE A 17 -2.81 -4.83 5.60
C ILE A 17 -3.67 -6.07 5.88
N ASP A 18 -3.34 -6.87 6.90
CA ASP A 18 -4.09 -8.10 7.25
C ASP A 18 -5.57 -7.79 7.53
N THR A 19 -5.84 -6.63 8.14
CA THR A 19 -7.20 -6.21 8.46
C THR A 19 -7.98 -5.76 7.23
N LEU A 20 -7.27 -5.36 6.18
CA LEU A 20 -7.82 -4.82 4.93
C LEU A 20 -8.19 -5.90 3.92
N GLU A 21 -7.66 -7.12 4.04
CA GLU A 21 -7.97 -8.25 3.14
C GLU A 21 -9.47 -8.59 3.10
N SER A 22 -10.17 -8.33 4.21
CA SER A 22 -11.62 -8.52 4.35
C SER A 22 -12.46 -7.34 3.83
N LYS A 23 -11.80 -6.25 3.43
CA LYS A 23 -12.41 -5.00 2.98
C LYS A 23 -12.40 -4.91 1.45
N THR A 24 -12.75 -3.74 0.94
CA THR A 24 -12.76 -3.43 -0.50
C THR A 24 -11.90 -2.20 -0.75
N PRO A 25 -11.41 -1.99 -1.99
CA PRO A 25 -10.64 -0.79 -2.34
C PRO A 25 -11.46 0.51 -2.23
N TYR A 26 -12.77 0.42 -2.02
CA TYR A 26 -13.67 1.55 -1.83
C TYR A 26 -14.06 1.79 -0.36
N SER A 27 -13.53 0.98 0.56
CA SER A 27 -13.78 1.10 1.99
C SER A 27 -13.08 2.32 2.58
N HIS A 28 -13.66 2.90 3.64
CA HIS A 28 -13.05 4.02 4.34
C HIS A 28 -11.72 3.60 5.00
N GLU A 29 -11.66 2.37 5.51
CA GLU A 29 -10.48 1.79 6.14
C GLU A 29 -9.31 1.70 5.16
N PHE A 30 -9.55 1.21 3.94
CA PHE A 30 -8.53 1.19 2.89
C PHE A 30 -8.07 2.60 2.51
N ALA A 31 -9.00 3.52 2.25
CA ALA A 31 -8.65 4.88 1.86
C ALA A 31 -7.81 5.59 2.93
N LYS A 32 -8.14 5.36 4.21
CA LYS A 32 -7.38 5.88 5.34
C LYS A 32 -5.97 5.26 5.39
N TRP A 33 -5.86 3.94 5.31
CA TRP A 33 -4.55 3.27 5.31
C TRP A 33 -3.68 3.73 4.15
N HIS A 34 -4.23 3.84 2.94
CA HIS A 34 -3.50 4.27 1.76
C HIS A 34 -2.95 5.68 1.93
N GLY A 35 -3.79 6.63 2.38
CA GLY A 35 -3.35 8.01 2.64
C GLY A 35 -2.37 8.13 3.80
N ASP A 36 -2.58 7.39 4.90
CA ASP A 36 -1.66 7.37 6.05
C ASP A 36 -0.29 6.81 5.64
N THR A 37 -0.28 5.82 4.74
CA THR A 37 0.94 5.21 4.19
C THR A 37 1.65 6.15 3.22
N GLU A 38 0.93 6.80 2.31
CA GLU A 38 1.50 7.83 1.43
C GLU A 38 2.20 8.93 2.22
N ASN A 39 1.52 9.50 3.22
CA ASN A 39 2.09 10.56 4.05
C ASN A 39 3.30 10.06 4.84
N LEU A 40 3.30 8.80 5.29
CA LEU A 40 4.43 8.22 6.00
C LEU A 40 5.66 8.06 5.08
N ILE A 41 5.47 7.56 3.86
CA ILE A 41 6.56 7.42 2.89
C ILE A 41 7.15 8.79 2.56
N ASP A 42 6.29 9.79 2.30
CA ASP A 42 6.70 11.17 2.04
C ASP A 42 7.48 11.75 3.24
N GLU A 43 7.00 11.55 4.48
CA GLU A 43 7.66 12.01 5.70
C GLU A 43 9.03 11.35 5.94
N ILE A 44 9.21 10.08 5.57
CA ILE A 44 10.47 9.34 5.77
C ILE A 44 11.49 9.74 4.71
N PHE A 45 11.06 9.82 3.44
CA PHE A 45 11.98 9.92 2.31
C PHE A 45 12.08 11.31 1.69
N ASP A 46 11.24 12.30 2.08
CA ASP A 46 11.19 13.77 1.85
C ASP A 46 11.77 14.34 0.52
N ASP A 47 12.98 13.94 0.15
CA ASP A 47 13.70 14.29 -1.08
C ASP A 47 13.58 13.23 -2.21
N GLU A 48 13.22 11.98 -1.91
CA GLU A 48 13.17 10.88 -2.89
C GLU A 48 11.74 10.57 -3.34
N THR A 49 11.24 11.41 -4.24
CA THR A 49 9.86 11.31 -4.77
C THR A 49 9.56 9.99 -5.48
N ARG A 50 10.60 9.22 -5.85
CA ARG A 50 10.42 7.91 -6.52
C ARG A 50 9.64 6.94 -5.65
N TYR A 51 9.89 6.87 -4.34
CA TYR A 51 9.22 5.88 -3.49
C TYR A 51 7.72 6.15 -3.34
N ILE A 52 7.34 7.42 -3.23
CA ILE A 52 5.92 7.78 -3.16
C ILE A 52 5.23 7.57 -4.52
N ASP A 53 5.92 7.86 -5.64
CA ASP A 53 5.38 7.63 -6.98
C ASP A 53 5.20 6.14 -7.27
N ASP A 54 6.18 5.30 -6.88
CA ASP A 54 6.13 3.85 -7.04
C ASP A 54 5.00 3.24 -6.19
N PHE A 55 4.81 3.71 -4.95
CA PHE A 55 3.67 3.28 -4.12
C PHE A 55 2.32 3.64 -4.76
N LYS A 56 2.18 4.86 -5.26
CA LYS A 56 0.94 5.33 -5.93
C LYS A 56 0.65 4.61 -7.25
N ALA A 57 1.66 3.99 -7.85
CA ALA A 57 1.51 3.21 -9.07
C ALA A 57 0.91 1.81 -8.81
N ILE A 58 0.80 1.37 -7.56
CA ILE A 58 0.23 0.07 -7.21
C ILE A 58 -1.28 0.06 -7.50
N TYR A 59 -1.73 -0.93 -8.26
CA TYR A 59 -3.12 -1.02 -8.67
C TYR A 59 -3.93 -1.92 -7.74
N PHE A 60 -4.92 -1.33 -7.07
CA PHE A 60 -5.85 -2.04 -6.18
C PHE A 60 -7.19 -2.38 -6.85
N THR A 61 -7.32 -2.06 -8.14
CA THR A 61 -8.50 -2.37 -8.95
C THR A 61 -8.06 -2.86 -10.34
N PRO A 62 -8.90 -3.62 -11.06
CA PRO A 62 -8.53 -4.10 -12.39
C PRO A 62 -8.23 -2.94 -13.35
N LEU A 63 -7.07 -3.01 -14.02
CA LEU A 63 -6.64 -2.01 -15.01
C LEU A 63 -7.52 -1.93 -16.24
N PHE A 64 -8.07 -3.07 -16.66
CA PHE A 64 -8.92 -3.18 -17.83
C PHE A 64 -10.26 -3.77 -17.45
N LEU A 65 -11.32 -2.99 -17.69
CA LEU A 65 -12.69 -3.43 -17.52
C LEU A 65 -13.23 -3.92 -18.86
N SER A 66 -13.88 -5.08 -18.83
CA SER A 66 -14.59 -5.67 -19.95
C SER A 66 -16.02 -6.01 -19.53
N CYS A 67 -16.91 -6.28 -20.50
CA CYS A 67 -18.28 -6.71 -20.20
C CYS A 67 -18.35 -8.03 -19.42
N THR A 68 -17.25 -8.78 -19.31
CA THR A 68 -17.13 -10.03 -18.55
C THR A 68 -16.37 -9.86 -17.24
N THR A 69 -15.91 -8.66 -16.89
CA THR A 69 -15.25 -8.40 -15.61
C THR A 69 -16.30 -8.51 -14.50
N ASP A 70 -16.13 -9.52 -13.65
CA ASP A 70 -17.01 -9.77 -12.51
C ASP A 70 -16.35 -9.33 -11.18
N GLU A 71 -17.09 -9.49 -10.08
CA GLU A 71 -16.62 -9.13 -8.74
C GLU A 71 -15.35 -9.90 -8.32
N SER A 72 -15.12 -11.11 -8.85
CA SER A 72 -13.94 -11.90 -8.51
C SER A 72 -12.66 -11.23 -9.04
N ALA A 73 -12.72 -10.60 -10.22
CA ALA A 73 -11.60 -9.85 -10.77
C ALA A 73 -11.24 -8.63 -9.90
N PHE A 74 -12.23 -7.94 -9.33
CA PHE A 74 -11.98 -6.84 -8.39
C PHE A 74 -11.35 -7.33 -7.10
N ARG A 75 -11.84 -8.44 -6.56
CA ARG A 75 -11.30 -9.04 -5.33
C ARG A 75 -9.86 -9.51 -5.52
N GLU A 76 -9.55 -10.11 -6.67
CA GLU A 76 -8.22 -10.57 -7.01
C GLU A 76 -7.25 -9.40 -7.19
N ALA A 77 -7.62 -8.39 -7.99
CA ALA A 77 -6.79 -7.19 -8.17
C ALA A 77 -6.54 -6.47 -6.83
N TYR A 78 -7.55 -6.40 -5.97
CA TYR A 78 -7.40 -5.79 -4.65
C TYR A 78 -6.40 -6.54 -3.77
N ARG A 79 -6.52 -7.88 -3.70
CA ARG A 79 -5.59 -8.72 -2.93
C ARG A 79 -4.17 -8.64 -3.49
N GLY A 80 -4.02 -8.70 -4.81
CA GLY A 80 -2.73 -8.54 -5.48
C GLY A 80 -2.10 -7.18 -5.16
N GLY A 81 -2.87 -6.10 -5.22
CA GLY A 81 -2.38 -4.76 -4.84
C GLY A 81 -1.97 -4.67 -3.36
N LEU A 82 -2.72 -5.29 -2.44
CA LEU A 82 -2.33 -5.34 -1.02
C LEU A 82 -1.04 -6.13 -0.80
N GLU A 83 -0.84 -7.24 -1.51
CA GLU A 83 0.40 -8.04 -1.44
C GLU A 83 1.59 -7.28 -2.04
N GLU A 84 1.39 -6.61 -3.18
CA GLU A 84 2.41 -5.75 -3.80
C GLU A 84 2.81 -4.60 -2.87
N ALA A 85 1.83 -3.92 -2.26
CA ALA A 85 2.08 -2.88 -1.27
C ALA A 85 2.83 -3.41 -0.05
N ARG A 86 2.49 -4.60 0.46
CA ARG A 86 3.23 -5.24 1.55
C ARG A 86 4.70 -5.42 1.19
N ASN A 87 4.97 -6.00 0.02
CA ASN A 87 6.33 -6.27 -0.43
C ASN A 87 7.12 -4.96 -0.65
N PHE A 88 6.45 -3.93 -1.17
CA PHE A 88 7.06 -2.61 -1.34
C PHE A 88 7.43 -1.97 0.00
N LEU A 89 6.54 -2.01 0.99
CA LEU A 89 6.83 -1.47 2.33
C LEU A 89 7.94 -2.25 3.04
N LEU A 90 8.01 -3.58 2.87
CA LEU A 90 9.11 -4.41 3.38
C LEU A 90 10.44 -4.00 2.75
N PHE A 91 10.46 -3.77 1.44
CA PHE A 91 11.64 -3.24 0.75
C PHE A 91 12.07 -1.87 1.33
N LEU A 92 11.12 -0.96 1.61
CA LEU A 92 11.47 0.32 2.25
C LEU A 92 12.03 0.16 3.66
N VAL A 93 11.60 -0.87 4.41
CA VAL A 93 12.19 -1.20 5.72
C VAL A 93 13.65 -1.63 5.54
N GLU A 94 13.94 -2.50 4.57
CA GLU A 94 15.32 -2.94 4.27
C GLU A 94 16.24 -1.78 3.85
N GLU A 95 15.73 -0.79 3.13
CA GLU A 95 16.50 0.40 2.74
C GLU A 95 16.86 1.33 3.92
N LEU A 96 16.19 1.18 5.07
CA LEU A 96 16.43 1.99 6.28
C LEU A 96 17.37 1.31 7.29
N GLU A 97 17.72 0.03 7.10
CA GLU A 97 18.65 -0.75 7.94
C GLU A 97 20.12 -0.57 7.51
#